data_AF-A0A7U9X721-F1
#
_entry.id   AF-A0A7U9X721-F1
#
_cell.length_a   1.000
_cell.length_b   1.000
_cell.length_c   1.000
_cell.angle_alpha   90.00
_cell.angle_beta   90.00
_cell.angle_gamma   90.00
#
_symmetry.space_group_name_H-M   'P 1'
#
loop_
_entity.id
_entity.type
_entity.pdbx_description
1 polymer ?
#
loop_
_entity_poly.entity_id
_entity_poly.type
_entity_poly.pdbx_seq_one_letter_code
_entity_poly.pdbx_strand_id
1 'polypeptide(L)'
;MQDEVFADIYIEIFPFWENISDGDRDYICRNSYLLTYPKGKNIHNGEECSGMILVRSGSLRLYMMSDEGKDITLYRLHQILFMSMDRRLAIFLSDESARTGSDIIALTHGQIARYMGSAREVVSRVLKYFASEGIVEVSRGGVTILDKKRLRQLTL
;
A
#
# COMPACT_ATOMS: atom_id res chain seq x y z
N MET A 1 6.80 29.10 -2.36
CA MET A 1 7.84 28.43 -1.54
C MET A 1 7.34 27.20 -0.77
N GLN A 2 6.25 27.25 0.03
CA GLN A 2 5.69 26.02 0.65
C GLN A 2 4.65 25.34 -0.27
N ASP A 3 3.84 26.13 -0.99
CA ASP A 3 2.85 25.62 -1.94
C ASP A 3 3.47 24.91 -3.16
N GLU A 4 4.60 25.42 -3.67
CA GLU A 4 5.34 24.80 -4.79
C GLU A 4 5.85 23.40 -4.45
N VAL A 5 6.29 23.18 -3.20
CA VAL A 5 6.75 21.86 -2.75
C VAL A 5 5.62 20.83 -2.74
N PHE A 6 4.40 21.25 -2.40
CA PHE A 6 3.25 20.35 -2.42
C PHE A 6 2.75 20.07 -3.83
N ALA A 7 2.77 21.06 -4.72
CA ALA A 7 2.39 20.87 -6.13
C ALA A 7 3.24 19.78 -6.79
N ASP A 8 4.57 19.84 -6.64
CA ASP A 8 5.49 18.83 -7.18
C ASP A 8 5.19 17.44 -6.60
N ILE A 9 4.97 17.35 -5.29
CA ILE A 9 4.56 16.11 -4.62
C ILE A 9 3.26 15.59 -5.23
N TYR A 10 2.26 16.44 -5.44
CA TYR A 10 0.97 16.00 -5.95
C TYR A 10 0.97 15.63 -7.43
N ILE A 11 1.80 16.27 -8.26
CA ILE A 11 2.05 15.86 -9.65
C ILE A 11 2.62 14.43 -9.69
N GLU A 12 3.58 14.14 -8.80
CA GLU A 12 4.16 12.80 -8.69
C GLU A 12 3.16 11.77 -8.16
N ILE A 13 2.29 12.18 -7.23
CA ILE A 13 1.38 11.29 -6.51
C ILE A 13 0.09 11.01 -7.28
N PHE A 14 -0.48 12.02 -7.95
CA PHE A 14 -1.79 11.93 -8.59
C PHE A 14 -1.64 12.08 -10.11
N PRO A 15 -1.82 10.99 -10.90
CA PRO A 15 -1.71 11.05 -12.36
C PRO A 15 -2.82 11.88 -13.03
N PHE A 16 -3.78 12.36 -12.25
CA PHE A 16 -4.87 13.23 -12.67
C PHE A 16 -4.73 14.66 -12.13
N TRP A 17 -3.62 15.02 -11.50
CA TRP A 17 -3.42 16.34 -10.89
C TRP A 17 -3.71 17.49 -11.85
N GLU A 18 -3.27 17.36 -13.10
CA GLU A 18 -3.52 18.34 -14.16
C GLU A 18 -5.00 18.51 -14.51
N ASN A 19 -5.85 17.52 -14.23
CA ASN A 19 -7.29 17.56 -14.49
C ASN A 19 -8.09 18.26 -13.37
N ILE A 20 -7.44 18.65 -12.27
CA ILE A 20 -8.06 19.38 -11.15
C ILE A 20 -8.08 20.88 -11.49
N SER A 21 -9.07 21.65 -11.01
CA SER A 21 -9.10 23.10 -11.23
C SER A 21 -7.94 23.79 -10.50
N ASP A 22 -7.45 24.92 -11.02
CA ASP A 22 -6.39 25.69 -10.35
C ASP A 22 -6.78 26.07 -8.92
N GLY A 23 -8.02 26.50 -8.70
CA GLY A 23 -8.52 26.86 -7.38
C GLY A 23 -8.53 25.69 -6.39
N ASP A 24 -8.85 24.48 -6.86
CA ASP A 24 -8.79 23.27 -6.02
C ASP A 24 -7.35 22.84 -5.76
N ARG A 25 -6.44 22.93 -6.74
CA ARG A 25 -5.01 22.65 -6.56
C ARG A 25 -4.40 23.57 -5.51
N ASP A 26 -4.68 24.87 -5.59
CA ASP A 26 -4.23 25.87 -4.61
C ASP A 26 -4.82 25.58 -3.23
N TYR A 27 -6.10 25.24 -3.16
CA TYR A 27 -6.76 24.89 -1.91
C TYR A 27 -6.11 23.66 -1.26
N ILE A 28 -5.82 22.62 -2.03
CA ILE A 28 -5.16 21.40 -1.56
C ILE A 28 -3.76 21.75 -1.04
N CYS A 29 -2.92 22.44 -1.83
CA CYS A 29 -1.55 22.77 -1.45
C CYS A 29 -1.50 23.59 -0.16
N ARG A 30 -2.34 24.63 -0.06
CA ARG A 30 -2.38 25.52 1.12
C ARG A 30 -2.82 24.80 2.40
N ASN A 31 -3.63 23.75 2.29
CA ASN A 31 -4.14 22.98 3.44
C ASN A 31 -3.37 21.68 3.65
N SER A 32 -2.19 21.53 3.03
CA SER A 32 -1.34 20.35 3.16
C SER A 32 -0.21 20.58 4.16
N TYR A 33 0.14 19.53 4.89
CA TYR A 33 1.17 19.59 5.93
C TYR A 33 2.13 18.41 5.79
N LEU A 34 3.43 18.70 5.89
CA LEU A 34 4.47 17.67 5.93
C LEU A 34 4.87 17.42 7.40
N LEU A 35 4.69 16.18 7.85
CA LEU A 35 4.99 15.76 9.21
C LEU A 35 5.98 14.59 9.19
N THR A 36 6.88 14.53 10.17
CA THR A 36 7.84 13.43 10.35
C THR A 36 7.69 12.86 11.75
N TYR A 37 7.65 11.53 11.85
CA TYR A 37 7.47 10.82 13.11
C TYR A 37 8.59 9.80 13.33
N PRO A 38 9.10 9.65 14.56
CA PRO A 38 10.02 8.57 14.88
C PRO A 38 9.29 7.22 14.86
N LYS A 39 10.03 6.15 14.56
CA LYS A 39 9.50 4.78 14.59
C LYS A 39 8.84 4.48 15.94
N GLY A 40 7.63 3.94 15.91
CA GLY A 40 6.86 3.55 17.10
C GLY A 40 5.97 4.65 17.67
N LYS A 41 6.00 5.87 17.12
CA LYS A 41 5.05 6.92 17.51
C LYS A 41 3.65 6.59 16.99
N ASN A 42 2.67 6.61 17.89
CA ASN A 42 1.26 6.62 17.50
C ASN A 42 0.89 8.00 16.94
N ILE A 43 0.35 8.01 15.72
CA ILE A 43 0.06 9.22 14.95
C ILE A 43 -1.42 9.57 15.02
N HIS A 44 -2.29 8.58 15.21
CA HIS A 44 -3.73 8.78 15.22
C HIS A 44 -4.45 7.67 16.00
N ASN A 45 -5.53 8.01 16.71
CA ASN A 45 -6.32 7.09 17.54
C ASN A 45 -7.78 6.92 17.05
N GLY A 46 -8.19 7.62 15.99
CA GLY A 46 -9.54 7.50 15.42
C GLY A 46 -10.59 8.43 16.01
N GLU A 47 -10.22 9.29 16.96
CA GLU A 47 -11.17 10.22 17.61
C GLU A 47 -11.41 11.50 16.79
N GLU A 48 -10.48 11.88 15.92
CA GLU A 48 -10.59 13.05 15.06
C GLU A 48 -10.35 12.69 13.59
N CYS A 49 -10.73 13.55 12.64
CA CYS A 49 -10.39 13.35 11.24
C CYS A 49 -9.06 14.07 10.94
N SER A 50 -7.97 13.31 10.80
CA SER A 50 -6.66 13.87 10.39
C SER A 50 -6.58 14.20 8.89
N GLY A 51 -7.64 13.97 8.11
CA GLY A 51 -7.63 14.07 6.66
C GLY A 51 -6.91 12.89 5.99
N MET A 52 -6.44 13.12 4.76
CA MET A 52 -5.78 12.12 3.95
C MET A 52 -4.28 12.07 4.27
N ILE A 53 -3.78 10.88 4.65
CA ILE A 53 -2.36 10.67 4.95
C ILE A 53 -1.66 10.05 3.75
N LEU A 54 -0.62 10.71 3.27
CA LEU A 54 0.26 10.23 2.21
C LEU A 54 1.65 9.92 2.80
N VAL A 55 2.09 8.67 2.68
CA VAL A 55 3.41 8.26 3.17
C VAL A 55 4.46 8.63 2.14
N ARG A 56 5.21 9.71 2.39
CA ARG A 56 6.36 10.13 1.56
C ARG A 56 7.63 9.33 1.82
N SER A 57 7.79 8.74 3.00
CA SER A 57 8.89 7.80 3.30
C SER A 57 8.59 6.98 4.53
N GLY A 58 9.09 5.74 4.57
CA GLY A 58 8.86 4.80 5.66
C GLY A 58 7.57 4.00 5.52
N SER A 59 6.92 3.72 6.64
CA SER A 59 5.73 2.87 6.70
C SER A 59 4.84 3.21 7.89
N LEU A 60 3.54 3.22 7.67
CA LEU A 60 2.53 3.32 8.72
C LEU A 60 1.83 1.97 8.90
N ARG A 61 1.71 1.54 10.15
CA ARG A 61 0.93 0.35 10.50
C ARG A 61 -0.45 0.80 10.96
N LEU A 62 -1.50 0.40 10.27
CA LEU A 62 -2.87 0.63 10.69
C LEU A 62 -3.37 -0.63 11.39
N TYR A 63 -3.87 -0.45 12.61
CA TYR A 63 -4.32 -1.53 13.47
C TYR A 63 -5.54 -1.07 14.27
N MET A 64 -6.32 -2.04 14.73
CA MET A 64 -7.38 -1.83 15.72
C MET A 64 -6.95 -2.45 17.03
N MET A 65 -7.25 -1.81 18.16
CA MET A 65 -7.03 -2.36 19.48
C MET A 65 -8.38 -2.75 20.08
N SER A 66 -8.48 -3.95 20.66
CA SER A 66 -9.65 -4.32 21.46
C SER A 66 -9.62 -3.67 22.83
N ASP A 67 -10.76 -3.67 23.53
CA ASP A 67 -10.86 -3.18 24.91
C ASP A 67 -9.93 -3.95 25.89
N GLU A 68 -9.55 -5.18 25.53
CA GLU A 68 -8.59 -6.01 26.27
C GLU A 68 -7.11 -5.66 25.97
N GLY A 69 -6.85 -4.68 25.11
CA GLY A 69 -5.49 -4.25 24.75
C GLY A 69 -4.79 -5.11 23.69
N LYS A 70 -5.51 -6.03 23.01
CA LYS A 70 -4.95 -6.81 21.89
C LYS A 70 -5.04 -6.00 20.60
N ASP A 71 -3.97 -5.95 19.83
CA ASP A 71 -3.93 -5.26 18.55
C ASP A 71 -4.07 -6.21 17.35
N ILE A 72 -4.95 -5.87 16.41
CA ILE A 72 -5.10 -6.56 15.13
C ILE A 72 -4.63 -5.61 14.03
N THR A 73 -3.57 -6.01 13.33
CA THR A 73 -3.08 -5.24 12.18
C THR A 73 -4.06 -5.37 11.02
N LEU A 74 -4.55 -4.24 10.54
CA LEU A 74 -5.44 -4.19 9.37
C LEU A 74 -4.61 -4.23 8.09
N TYR A 75 -3.71 -3.27 7.94
CA TYR A 75 -2.82 -3.16 6.80
C TYR A 75 -1.65 -2.21 7.09
N ARG A 76 -0.67 -2.22 6.20
CA ARG A 76 0.51 -1.37 6.28
C ARG A 76 0.54 -0.43 5.07
N LEU A 77 0.56 0.87 5.32
CA LEU A 77 0.77 1.86 4.27
C LEU A 77 2.26 2.05 4.04
N HIS A 78 2.65 2.03 2.78
CA HIS A 78 4.01 2.29 2.31
C HIS A 78 4.00 3.44 1.31
N GLN A 79 5.19 3.89 0.89
CA GLN A 79 5.33 4.69 -0.33
C GLN A 79 4.93 3.85 -1.56
N ILE A 80 3.66 3.79 -1.90
CA ILE A 80 3.17 2.90 -2.96
C ILE A 80 3.40 3.49 -4.36
N LEU A 81 3.57 4.82 -4.46
CA LEU A 81 3.41 5.55 -5.72
C LEU A 81 4.58 5.38 -6.70
N PHE A 82 5.78 5.05 -6.19
CA PHE A 82 6.96 4.77 -7.03
C PHE A 82 7.27 3.27 -7.15
N MET A 83 6.42 2.41 -6.58
CA MET A 83 6.66 0.98 -6.61
C MET A 83 6.07 0.38 -7.89
N SER A 84 6.90 -0.36 -8.61
CA SER A 84 6.46 -1.21 -9.70
C SER A 84 5.44 -2.24 -9.19
N MET A 85 4.55 -2.69 -10.09
CA MET A 85 3.41 -3.51 -9.69
C MET A 85 3.80 -4.85 -9.06
N ASP A 86 4.90 -5.44 -9.52
CA ASP A 86 5.59 -6.57 -8.90
C ASP A 86 5.95 -6.31 -7.44
N ARG A 87 6.63 -5.20 -7.15
CA ARG A 87 6.97 -4.82 -5.77
C ARG A 87 5.73 -4.65 -4.91
N ARG A 88 4.71 -3.95 -5.41
CA ARG A 88 3.43 -3.77 -4.70
C ARG A 88 2.76 -5.11 -4.39
N LEU A 89 2.76 -6.02 -5.36
CA LEU A 89 2.15 -7.35 -5.18
C LEU A 89 2.95 -8.22 -4.21
N ALA A 90 4.28 -8.15 -4.25
CA ALA A 90 5.14 -8.86 -3.31
C ALA A 90 4.92 -8.39 -1.86
N ILE A 91 4.77 -7.08 -1.65
CA ILE A 91 4.42 -6.49 -0.35
C ILE A 91 3.05 -6.99 0.10
N PHE A 92 2.04 -6.91 -0.77
CA PHE A 92 0.69 -7.36 -0.47
C PHE A 92 0.65 -8.84 -0.04
N LEU A 93 1.27 -9.73 -0.81
CA LEU A 93 1.32 -11.17 -0.50
C LEU A 93 2.07 -11.43 0.82
N SER A 94 3.16 -10.70 1.08
CA SER A 94 3.93 -10.83 2.32
C SER A 94 3.13 -10.37 3.53
N ASP A 95 2.44 -9.23 3.44
CA ASP A 95 1.60 -8.70 4.50
C ASP A 95 0.40 -9.61 4.78
N GLU A 96 -0.25 -10.13 3.74
CA GLU A 96 -1.40 -11.01 3.87
C GLU A 96 -1.02 -12.38 4.47
N SER A 97 0.17 -12.88 4.15
CA SER A 97 0.75 -14.07 4.78
C SER A 97 1.05 -13.83 6.26
N ALA A 98 1.67 -12.70 6.59
CA ALA A 98 1.95 -12.32 7.99
C ALA A 98 0.67 -12.13 8.81
N ARG A 99 -0.39 -11.57 8.21
CA ARG A 99 -1.68 -11.31 8.86
C ARG A 99 -2.43 -12.60 9.18
N THR A 100 -2.39 -13.57 8.28
CA THR A 100 -3.13 -14.84 8.40
C THR A 100 -2.31 -15.95 9.07
N GLY A 101 -0.98 -15.79 9.17
CA GLY A 101 -0.07 -16.85 9.57
C GLY A 101 0.00 -18.00 8.57
N SER A 102 -0.43 -17.77 7.32
CA SER A 102 -0.57 -18.78 6.27
C SER A 102 0.23 -18.38 5.03
N ASP A 103 0.75 -19.36 4.30
CA ASP A 103 1.40 -19.14 3.00
C ASP A 103 0.42 -19.26 1.84
N ILE A 104 -0.82 -19.66 2.16
CA ILE A 104 -1.93 -19.76 1.23
C ILE A 104 -2.78 -18.50 1.37
N ILE A 105 -2.78 -17.69 0.32
CA ILE A 105 -3.57 -16.47 0.20
C ILE A 105 -4.87 -16.82 -0.53
N ALA A 106 -5.95 -17.01 0.23
CA ALA A 106 -7.27 -17.39 -0.27
C ALA A 106 -8.04 -16.21 -0.89
N LEU A 107 -7.41 -15.52 -1.84
CA LEU A 107 -7.99 -14.41 -2.59
C LEU A 107 -7.89 -14.67 -4.10
N THR A 108 -8.98 -14.40 -4.81
CA THR A 108 -8.97 -14.38 -6.27
C THR A 108 -8.14 -13.21 -6.80
N HIS A 109 -7.64 -13.32 -8.04
CA HIS A 109 -6.91 -12.21 -8.68
C HIS A 109 -7.73 -10.92 -8.74
N GLY A 110 -9.06 -11.03 -8.88
CA GLY A 110 -9.96 -9.88 -8.88
C GLY A 110 -10.08 -9.21 -7.51
N GLN A 111 -10.09 -9.99 -6.43
CA GLN A 111 -10.07 -9.45 -5.07
C GLN A 111 -8.72 -8.76 -4.77
N ILE A 112 -7.60 -9.40 -5.13
CA ILE A 112 -6.26 -8.81 -5.00
C ILE A 112 -6.20 -7.49 -5.78
N ALA A 113 -6.65 -7.48 -7.04
CA ALA A 113 -6.72 -6.29 -7.87
C ALA A 113 -7.54 -5.16 -7.23
N ARG A 114 -8.70 -5.48 -6.65
CA ARG A 114 -9.53 -4.51 -5.94
C ARG A 114 -8.82 -3.93 -4.71
N TYR A 115 -8.19 -4.76 -3.89
CA TYR A 115 -7.40 -4.29 -2.73
C TYR A 115 -6.24 -3.38 -3.14
N MET A 116 -5.61 -3.68 -4.27
CA MET A 116 -4.45 -2.93 -4.77
C MET A 116 -4.83 -1.72 -5.63
N GLY A 117 -6.12 -1.46 -5.89
CA GLY A 117 -6.56 -0.42 -6.82
C GLY A 117 -6.03 -0.62 -8.25
N SER A 118 -5.96 -1.86 -8.73
CA SER A 118 -5.42 -2.26 -10.03
C SER A 118 -6.45 -3.03 -10.86
N ALA A 119 -6.16 -3.25 -12.14
CA ALA A 119 -6.92 -4.18 -12.98
C ALA A 119 -6.53 -5.66 -12.71
N ARG A 120 -7.48 -6.58 -12.90
CA ARG A 120 -7.29 -8.03 -12.71
C ARG A 120 -6.21 -8.58 -13.63
N GLU A 121 -6.16 -8.10 -14.87
CA GLU A 121 -5.25 -8.53 -15.92
C GLU A 121 -3.80 -8.19 -15.56
N VAL A 122 -3.60 -7.03 -14.95
CA VAL A 122 -2.29 -6.56 -14.48
C VAL A 122 -1.80 -7.47 -13.34
N VAL A 123 -2.62 -7.70 -12.31
CA VAL A 123 -2.28 -8.64 -11.22
C VAL A 123 -1.99 -10.04 -11.76
N SER A 124 -2.82 -10.52 -12.69
CA SER A 124 -2.65 -11.85 -13.29
C SER A 124 -1.32 -11.98 -14.05
N ARG A 125 -0.88 -10.92 -14.73
CA ARG A 125 0.42 -10.90 -15.43
C ARG A 125 1.59 -11.03 -14.45
N VAL A 126 1.55 -10.28 -13.35
CA VAL A 126 2.61 -10.32 -12.33
C VAL A 126 2.62 -11.65 -11.60
N LEU A 127 1.45 -12.21 -11.23
CA LEU A 127 1.36 -13.53 -10.61
C LEU A 127 1.91 -14.63 -11.52
N LYS A 128 1.65 -14.56 -12.83
CA LYS A 128 2.23 -15.49 -13.81
C LYS A 128 3.76 -15.40 -13.84
N TYR A 129 4.31 -14.19 -13.80
CA TYR A 129 5.77 -13.99 -13.71
C TYR A 129 6.34 -14.56 -12.40
N PHE A 130 5.72 -14.30 -11.26
CA PHE A 130 6.16 -14.89 -9.99
C PHE A 130 6.08 -16.42 -10.01
N ALA A 131 5.07 -16.98 -10.68
CA ALA A 131 4.93 -18.42 -10.83
C ALA A 131 6.00 -19.04 -11.75
N SER A 132 6.35 -18.38 -12.87
CA SER A 132 7.44 -18.86 -13.73
C SER A 132 8.80 -18.81 -13.04
N GLU A 133 8.97 -17.89 -12.09
CA GLU A 133 10.16 -17.79 -11.26
C GLU A 133 10.15 -18.75 -10.06
N GLY A 134 9.09 -19.53 -9.85
CA GLY A 134 8.95 -20.44 -8.70
C GLY A 134 8.79 -19.72 -7.36
N ILE A 135 8.39 -18.44 -7.36
CA ILE A 135 8.18 -17.64 -6.15
C ILE A 135 6.81 -17.94 -5.53
N VAL A 136 5.81 -18.16 -6.38
CA VAL A 136 4.44 -18.50 -5.98
C VAL A 136 3.87 -19.61 -6.84
N GLU A 137 2.82 -20.27 -6.36
CA GLU A 137 1.93 -21.10 -7.15
C GLU A 137 0.57 -20.41 -7.25
N VAL A 138 -0.05 -20.43 -8.43
CA VAL A 138 -1.38 -19.86 -8.64
C VAL A 138 -2.38 -21.00 -8.77
N SER A 139 -3.44 -20.97 -7.97
CA SER A 139 -4.52 -21.94 -8.00
C SER A 139 -5.87 -21.27 -8.21
N ARG A 140 -6.92 -22.07 -8.42
CA ARG A 140 -8.28 -21.53 -8.54
C ARG A 140 -8.71 -20.94 -7.20
N GLY A 141 -8.75 -19.61 -7.13
CA GLY A 141 -9.22 -18.88 -5.95
C GLY A 141 -8.14 -18.58 -4.91
N GLY A 142 -6.86 -18.78 -5.23
CA GLY A 142 -5.78 -18.43 -4.32
C GLY A 142 -4.39 -18.42 -4.93
N VAL A 143 -3.43 -17.99 -4.11
CA VAL A 143 -2.00 -17.94 -4.42
C VAL A 143 -1.24 -18.55 -3.24
N THR A 144 -0.34 -19.49 -3.49
CA THR A 144 0.53 -20.10 -2.48
C THR A 144 1.93 -19.52 -2.60
N ILE A 145 2.52 -19.03 -1.51
CA ILE A 145 3.90 -18.54 -1.50
C ILE A 145 4.84 -19.74 -1.38
N LEU A 146 5.73 -19.92 -2.37
CA LEU A 146 6.71 -21.02 -2.40
C LEU A 146 8.07 -20.59 -1.85
N ASP A 147 8.49 -19.36 -2.13
CA ASP A 147 9.77 -18.80 -1.69
C ASP A 147 9.60 -17.42 -1.04
N LYS A 148 9.45 -17.43 0.30
CA LYS A 148 9.36 -16.20 1.11
C LYS A 148 10.61 -15.33 1.00
N LYS A 149 11.78 -15.92 0.80
CA LYS A 149 13.05 -15.18 0.78
C LYS A 149 13.15 -14.38 -0.52
N ARG A 150 12.86 -15.00 -1.67
CA ARG A 150 12.80 -14.29 -2.96
C ARG A 150 11.64 -13.29 -3.00
N LEU A 151 10.48 -13.65 -2.47
CA LEU A 151 9.36 -12.71 -2.37
C LEU A 151 9.74 -11.46 -1.56
N ARG A 152 10.47 -11.64 -0.45
CA ARG A 152 10.97 -10.53 0.38
C ARG A 152 12.05 -9.69 -0.32
N GLN A 153 12.85 -10.25 -1.22
CA GLN A 153 13.82 -9.46 -1.99
C GLN A 153 13.12 -8.48 -2.94
N LEU A 154 11.94 -8.84 -3.45
CA LEU A 154 11.12 -7.98 -4.31
C LEU A 154 10.44 -6.83 -3.55
N THR A 155 10.48 -6.80 -2.21
CA THR A 155 9.87 -5.72 -1.42
C THR A 155 10.85 -4.58 -1.10
N LEU A 156 12.15 -4.78 -1.34
CA LEU A 156 13.23 -3.81 -1.14
C LEU A 156 13.33 -2.80 -2.28
#